data_AF-A0A963TLH6-F1
#
_entry.id   AF-A0A963TLH6-F1
#
_cell.length_a   1.000
_cell.length_b   1.000
_cell.length_c   1.000
_cell.angle_alpha   90.00
_cell.angle_beta   90.00
_cell.angle_gamma   90.00
#
_symmetry.space_group_name_H-M   'P 1'
#
loop_
_entity.id
_entity.type
_entity.pdbx_description
1 polymer ?
#
loop_
_entity_poly.entity_id
_entity_poly.type
_entity_poly.pdbx_seq_one_letter_code
_entity_poly.pdbx_strand_id
1 'polypeptide(L)' 'RNRDKWEEYELAVNDMVSRTSTTLAPWHLLSANDKRHCRVAALQTVADAMEKALHKRRVTRKK' A
#
# COMPACT_ATOMS: atom_id res chain seq x y z
N ARG A 1 -20.79 -16.73 6.13
CA ARG A 1 -19.69 -16.89 5.13
C ARG A 1 -18.77 -15.66 5.21
N ASN A 2 -17.78 -15.67 6.11
CA ASN A 2 -16.82 -14.59 6.47
C ASN A 2 -17.35 -13.19 6.84
N ARG A 3 -18.49 -12.73 6.34
CA ARG A 3 -19.10 -11.46 6.76
C ARG A 3 -19.49 -11.46 8.23
N ASP A 4 -19.86 -12.62 8.77
CA ASP A 4 -20.19 -12.81 10.19
C ASP A 4 -18.99 -12.52 11.11
N LYS A 5 -17.77 -12.46 10.55
CA LYS A 5 -16.51 -12.19 11.25
C LYS A 5 -15.91 -10.83 10.90
N TRP A 6 -16.72 -9.88 10.44
CA TRP A 6 -16.24 -8.57 9.97
C TRP A 6 -15.35 -7.88 11.01
N GLU A 7 -15.81 -7.85 12.27
CA GLU A 7 -15.10 -7.22 13.38
C GLU A 7 -13.74 -7.89 13.65
N GLU A 8 -13.66 -9.22 13.60
CA GLU A 8 -12.40 -9.95 13.75
C GLU A 8 -11.39 -9.59 12.65
N TYR A 9 -11.86 -9.47 11.39
CA TYR A 9 -11.01 -9.09 10.26
C TYR A 9 -10.56 -7.64 10.34
N GLU A 10 -11.41 -6.72 10.77
CA GLU A 10 -11.06 -5.32 10.95
C GLU A 10 -9.93 -5.15 11.97
N LEU A 11 -10.04 -5.80 13.13
CA LEU A 11 -8.99 -5.80 14.15
C LEU A 11 -7.70 -6.44 13.63
N ALA A 12 -7.79 -7.59 12.95
CA ALA A 12 -6.62 -8.28 12.41
C ALA A 12 -5.89 -7.44 11.34
N VAL A 13 -6.61 -6.75 10.47
CA VAL A 13 -6.02 -5.86 9.46
C VAL A 13 -5.36 -4.65 10.11
N ASN A 14 -5.99 -4.05 11.13
CA ASN A 14 -5.39 -2.94 11.87
C ASN A 14 -4.05 -3.37 12.52
N ASP A 15 -4.05 -4.50 13.23
CA ASP A 15 -2.83 -5.07 13.84
C ASP A 15 -1.75 -5.38 12.79
N MET A 16 -2.13 -5.96 11.65
CA MET A 16 -1.21 -6.24 10.55
C MET A 16 -0.55 -4.96 10.03
N VAL A 17 -1.34 -3.92 9.75
CA VAL A 17 -0.81 -2.65 9.22
C VAL A 17 0.09 -1.98 10.26
N SER A 18 -0.34 -1.90 11.52
CA SER A 18 0.45 -1.29 12.60
C SER A 18 1.78 -2.00 12.83
N ARG A 19 1.83 -3.33 12.72
CA ARG A 19 3.03 -4.12 13.04
C ARG A 19 3.97 -4.30 11.85
N THR A 20 3.47 -4.23 10.62
CA THR A 20 4.26 -4.62 9.43
C THR A 20 4.46 -3.51 8.40
N SER A 21 3.77 -2.37 8.54
CA SER A 21 4.03 -1.22 7.69
C SER A 21 5.36 -0.56 8.09
N THR A 22 6.40 -0.82 7.31
CA THR A 22 7.76 -0.32 7.59
C THR A 22 8.19 0.71 6.56
N THR A 23 9.25 1.46 6.84
CA THR A 23 9.80 2.45 5.88
C THR A 23 10.28 1.81 4.57
N LEU A 24 10.71 0.54 4.60
CA LEU A 24 11.15 -0.19 3.41
C LEU A 24 10.00 -0.83 2.65
N ALA A 25 8.93 -1.22 3.35
CA ALA A 25 7.75 -1.86 2.78
C ALA A 25 6.48 -1.29 3.45
N PRO A 26 6.03 -0.10 3.03
CA PRO A 26 4.84 0.52 3.60
C PRO A 26 3.56 -0.13 3.05
N TRP A 27 2.56 -0.27 3.92
CA TRP A 27 1.19 -0.56 3.50
C TRP A 27 0.47 0.72 3.06
N HIS A 28 -0.28 0.63 1.96
CA HIS A 28 -1.08 1.73 1.43
C HIS A 28 -2.57 1.40 1.54
N LEU A 29 -3.32 2.17 2.33
CA LEU A 29 -4.76 2.01 2.48
C LEU A 29 -5.49 2.80 1.38
N LEU A 30 -6.32 2.12 0.58
CA LEU A 30 -7.04 2.71 -0.55
C LEU A 30 -8.56 2.67 -0.33
N SER A 31 -9.22 3.80 -0.56
CA SER A 31 -10.69 3.91 -0.48
C SER A 31 -11.36 3.13 -1.61
N ALA A 32 -11.79 1.91 -1.32
CA ALA A 32 -12.28 0.95 -2.31
C ALA A 32 -13.80 0.97 -2.56
N ASN A 33 -14.55 1.88 -1.91
CA ASN A 33 -16.00 2.01 -2.13
C ASN A 33 -16.33 2.39 -3.58
N ASP A 34 -15.54 3.28 -4.20
CA ASP A 34 -15.55 3.49 -5.66
C ASP A 34 -14.43 2.69 -6.33
N LYS A 35 -14.82 1.71 -7.14
CA LYS A 35 -13.90 0.82 -7.85
C LYS A 35 -13.07 1.54 -8.92
N ARG A 36 -13.61 2.56 -9.59
CA ARG A 36 -12.87 3.29 -10.64
C ARG A 36 -11.75 4.09 -10.02
N HIS A 37 -12.06 4.83 -8.96
CA HIS A 37 -11.08 5.57 -8.19
C HIS A 37 -9.99 4.67 -7.61
N CYS A 38 -10.38 3.59 -6.93
CA CYS A 38 -9.43 2.67 -6.28
C CYS A 38 -8.43 2.04 -7.26
N ARG A 39 -8.88 1.68 -8.47
CA ARG A 39 -8.00 1.13 -9.51
C ARG A 39 -6.93 2.13 -9.95
N VAL A 40 -7.32 3.38 -10.17
CA VAL A 40 -6.38 4.44 -10.55
C VAL A 40 -5.40 4.72 -9.41
N ALA A 41 -5.89 4.82 -8.17
CA ALA A 41 -5.04 5.05 -7.00
C ALA A 41 -4.02 3.93 -6.78
N ALA A 42 -4.41 2.67 -6.98
CA ALA A 42 -3.52 1.52 -6.87
C ALA A 42 -2.40 1.58 -7.93
N LEU A 43 -2.75 1.83 -9.20
CA LEU A 43 -1.78 1.95 -10.28
C LEU A 43 -0.81 3.12 -10.05
N GLN A 44 -1.31 4.26 -9.61
CA GLN A 44 -0.49 5.43 -9.28
C GLN A 44 0.51 5.11 -8.15
N THR A 45 0.04 4.46 -7.08
CA THR A 45 0.89 4.09 -5.94
C THR A 45 2.06 3.21 -6.37
N VAL A 46 1.81 2.22 -7.24
CA VAL A 46 2.86 1.35 -7.76
C VAL A 46 3.82 2.12 -8.68
N ALA A 47 3.30 2.93 -9.59
CA ALA A 47 4.12 3.74 -10.50
C ALA A 47 5.05 4.69 -9.72
N ASP A 48 4.52 5.42 -8.74
CA ASP A 48 5.28 6.34 -7.88
C ASP A 48 6.40 5.62 -7.14
N ALA A 49 6.13 4.42 -6.61
CA ALA A 49 7.13 3.62 -5.91
C ALA A 49 8.27 3.19 -6.85
N MET A 50 7.95 2.78 -8.08
CA MET A 50 8.94 2.43 -9.09
C MET A 50 9.77 3.64 -9.52
N GLU A 51 9.14 4.78 -9.77
CA GLU A 51 9.83 6.02 -10.14
C GLU A 51 10.80 6.47 -9.05
N LYS A 52 10.37 6.47 -7.79
CA LYS A 52 11.24 6.78 -6.64
C LYS A 52 12.42 5.83 -6.55
N ALA A 53 12.21 4.53 -6.74
CA ALA A 53 13.28 3.54 -6.72
C ALA A 53 14.30 3.76 -7.85
N LEU A 54 13.82 4.02 -9.08
CA LEU A 54 14.68 4.32 -10.23
C LEU A 54 15.46 5.64 -10.03
N HIS A 55 14.81 6.67 -9.50
CA HIS A 55 15.46 7.95 -9.19
C HIS A 55 16.57 7.75 -8.15
N LYS A 56 16.27 7.07 -7.04
CA LYS A 56 17.26 6.73 -6.00
C LYS A 56 18.46 6.00 -6.61
N ARG A 57 18.22 4.97 -7.42
CA ARG A 57 19.26 4.19 -8.10
C ARG A 57 20.11 5.04 -9.06
N ARG A 58 19.52 5.99 -9.80
CA ARG A 58 20.26 6.92 -10.66
C ARG A 58 21.18 7.84 -9.87
N VAL A 59 20.72 8.35 -8.72
CA VAL A 59 21.54 9.20 -7.83
C VAL A 59 22.71 8.41 -7.26
N THR A 60 22.48 7.18 -6.79
CA THR A 60 23.55 6.34 -6.23
C THR A 60 24.63 5.99 -7.24
N ARG A 61 24.28 5.85 -8.54
CA ARG A 61 25.24 5.51 -9.61
C ARG A 61 26.10 6.70 -10.10
N LYS A 62 25.68 7.94 -9.81
CA LYS A 62 26.43 9.16 -10.19
C LYS A 62 27.44 9.62 -9.12
N LYS A 63 27.40 9.00 -7.94
CA LYS A 63 28.36 9.20 -6.85
C LYS A 63 29.46 8.17 -6.96
#